data_AF-A0A7X3H1G5-F1
#
_entry.id   AF-A0A7X3H1G5-F1
#
_cell.length_a   1.000
_cell.length_b   1.000
_cell.length_c   1.000
_cell.angle_alpha   90.00
_cell.angle_beta   90.00
_cell.angle_gamma   90.00
#
_symmetry.space_group_name_H-M   'P 1'
#
loop_
_entity.id
_entity.type
_entity.pdbx_description
1 polymer ?
#
loop_
_entity_poly.entity_id
_entity_poly.type
_entity_poly.pdbx_seq_one_letter_code
_entity_poly.pdbx_strand_id
1 'polypeptide(L)'
;MSFYVYLSGEIHTDWREQIAQGAEAAGLDVVFTSPVTDHDASDAAGDHLGEEGNQFWRDHKSSKVNAIRTRTLIEQSDLVVVRFGDKYKQWNAAFDAGYCAALDKPYITLHGEEIIHPLKEVDAAAMAWATTPEQVVEILRYVTRA
;
A
#
# COMPACT_ATOMS: atom_id res chain seq x y z
N MET A 1 14.17 16.39 -7.33
CA MET A 1 13.00 16.13 -6.46
C MET A 1 12.83 14.64 -6.51
N SER A 2 12.88 13.97 -5.35
CA SER A 2 12.69 12.52 -5.30
C SER A 2 11.23 12.17 -5.53
N PHE A 3 10.99 11.05 -6.22
CA PHE A 3 9.65 10.55 -6.51
C PHE A 3 9.14 9.71 -5.33
N TYR A 4 7.96 10.01 -4.78
CA TYR A 4 7.45 9.33 -3.58
C TYR A 4 6.50 8.19 -3.94
N VAL A 5 6.75 7.00 -3.40
CA VAL A 5 5.93 5.81 -3.61
C VAL A 5 5.42 5.28 -2.28
N TYR A 6 4.09 5.14 -2.14
CA TYR A 6 3.49 4.48 -0.98
C TYR A 6 3.19 3.00 -1.28
N LEU A 7 3.71 2.09 -0.46
CA LEU A 7 3.59 0.64 -0.61
C LEU A 7 2.49 0.09 0.31
N SER A 8 1.24 0.08 -0.17
CA SER A 8 0.07 -0.46 0.52
C SER A 8 -0.09 -1.96 0.30
N GLY A 9 -0.72 -2.65 1.25
CA GLY A 9 -1.09 -4.05 1.12
C GLY A 9 -0.42 -4.98 2.13
N GLU A 10 -0.45 -6.26 1.80
CA GLU A 10 -0.02 -7.37 2.66
C GLU A 10 1.40 -7.22 3.24
N ILE A 11 1.63 -7.79 4.42
CA ILE A 11 2.88 -7.64 5.19
C ILE A 11 3.53 -8.98 5.55
N HIS A 12 3.17 -10.04 4.84
CA HIS A 12 3.58 -11.42 5.07
C HIS A 12 4.67 -11.92 4.11
N THR A 13 5.05 -11.13 3.11
CA THR A 13 6.16 -11.41 2.19
C THR A 13 7.11 -10.21 2.09
N ASP A 14 8.24 -10.41 1.40
CA ASP A 14 9.34 -9.46 1.23
C ASP A 14 9.21 -8.57 -0.03
N TRP A 15 8.00 -8.46 -0.60
CA TRP A 15 7.77 -7.73 -1.85
C TRP A 15 8.17 -6.25 -1.79
N ARG A 16 8.07 -5.60 -0.61
CA ARG A 16 8.46 -4.19 -0.44
C ARG A 16 9.98 -4.05 -0.53
N GLU A 17 10.69 -4.96 0.12
CA GLU A 17 12.15 -5.03 0.09
C GLU A 17 12.64 -5.30 -1.33
N GLN A 18 11.97 -6.19 -2.08
CA GLN A 18 12.30 -6.46 -3.48
C GLN A 18 12.15 -5.22 -4.37
N ILE A 19 11.06 -4.45 -4.22
CA ILE A 19 10.88 -3.20 -4.98
C ILE A 19 11.95 -2.18 -4.60
N ALA A 20 12.22 -2.00 -3.30
CA ALA A 20 13.21 -1.03 -2.83
C ALA A 20 14.62 -1.36 -3.34
N GLN A 21 15.04 -2.62 -3.22
CA GLN A 21 16.32 -3.10 -3.72
C GLN A 21 16.42 -2.99 -5.25
N GLY A 22 15.35 -3.32 -5.97
CA GLY A 22 15.30 -3.19 -7.42
C GLY A 22 15.42 -1.74 -7.90
N ALA A 23 14.76 -0.81 -7.22
CA ALA A 23 14.88 0.62 -7.50
C ALA A 23 16.28 1.17 -7.19
N GLU A 24 16.89 0.76 -6.08
CA GLU A 24 18.27 1.11 -5.71
C GLU A 24 19.27 0.57 -6.74
N ALA A 25 19.16 -0.71 -7.11
CA ALA A 25 20.01 -1.34 -8.12
C ALA A 25 19.85 -0.69 -9.51
N ALA A 26 18.67 -0.14 -9.80
CA ALA A 26 18.39 0.61 -11.02
C ALA A 26 18.83 2.09 -10.95
N GLY A 27 19.33 2.56 -9.80
CA GLY A 27 19.77 3.94 -9.59
C GLY A 27 18.64 4.97 -9.61
N LEU A 28 17.43 4.60 -9.19
CA LEU A 28 16.25 5.47 -9.20
C LEU A 28 16.20 6.37 -7.94
N ASP A 29 15.91 7.66 -8.11
CA ASP A 29 15.68 8.62 -7.01
C ASP A 29 14.22 8.52 -6.51
N VAL A 30 13.94 7.44 -5.76
CA VAL A 30 12.61 7.11 -5.24
C VAL A 30 12.62 7.01 -3.72
N VAL A 31 11.65 7.62 -3.06
CA VAL A 31 11.42 7.50 -1.62
C VAL A 31 10.22 6.60 -1.37
N PHE A 32 10.44 5.47 -0.71
CA PHE A 32 9.38 4.54 -0.34
C PHE A 32 8.83 4.82 1.05
N THR A 33 7.50 4.74 1.17
CA THR A 33 6.77 4.85 2.44
C THR A 33 5.76 3.72 2.56
N SER A 34 5.32 3.40 3.78
CA SER A 34 4.47 2.24 4.05
C SER A 34 3.61 2.42 5.33
N PRO A 35 2.54 1.61 5.50
CA PRO A 35 1.85 1.49 6.77
C PRO A 35 2.77 0.90 7.84
N VAL A 36 2.31 0.91 9.10
CA VAL A 36 2.98 0.16 10.17
C VAL A 36 2.87 -1.32 9.86
N THR A 37 4.01 -2.00 9.68
CA THR A 37 4.08 -3.44 9.36
C THR A 37 4.23 -4.32 10.61
N ASP A 38 4.50 -3.71 11.75
CA ASP A 38 4.45 -4.36 13.06
C ASP A 38 2.98 -4.52 13.48
N HIS A 39 2.52 -5.78 13.53
CA HIS A 39 1.14 -6.11 13.86
C HIS A 39 0.73 -5.62 15.25
N ASP A 40 1.54 -5.88 16.28
CA ASP A 40 1.19 -5.53 17.66
C ASP A 40 1.14 -4.01 17.83
N ALA A 41 2.08 -3.28 17.21
CA ALA A 41 2.09 -1.83 17.21
C ALA A 41 0.88 -1.24 16.46
N SER A 42 0.50 -1.84 15.33
CA SER A 42 -0.68 -1.42 14.55
C SER A 42 -1.98 -1.65 15.32
N ASP A 43 -2.14 -2.83 15.94
CA ASP A 43 -3.35 -3.20 16.69
C ASP A 43 -3.52 -2.35 17.95
N ALA A 44 -2.41 -1.96 18.59
CA ALA A 44 -2.38 -1.13 19.79
C ALA A 44 -2.31 0.39 19.53
N ALA A 45 -2.34 0.84 18.26
CA ALA A 45 -2.10 2.24 17.89
C ALA A 45 -2.99 3.25 18.65
N GLY A 46 -4.21 2.85 19.02
CA GLY A 46 -5.18 3.67 19.74
C GLY A 46 -5.14 3.55 21.27
N ASP A 47 -4.40 2.62 21.85
CA ASP A 47 -4.56 2.22 23.26
C ASP A 47 -4.21 3.35 24.25
N HIS A 48 -3.29 4.26 23.86
CA HIS A 48 -2.91 5.41 24.66
C HIS A 48 -4.02 6.47 24.85
N LEU A 49 -5.14 6.36 24.11
CA LEU A 49 -6.30 7.25 24.24
C LEU A 49 -7.31 6.76 25.29
N GLY A 50 -6.93 5.77 26.11
CA GLY A 50 -7.72 5.23 27.21
C GLY A 50 -8.14 3.78 26.98
N GLU A 51 -8.37 3.06 28.09
CA GLU A 51 -8.79 1.66 28.08
C GLU A 51 -10.07 1.46 27.27
N GLU A 52 -10.12 0.37 26.51
CA GLU A 52 -11.30 -0.03 25.77
C GLU A 52 -11.49 -1.54 25.89
N GLY A 53 -12.50 -1.94 26.65
CA GLY A 53 -12.81 -3.36 26.88
C GLY A 53 -13.56 -4.02 25.73
N ASN A 54 -14.17 -3.23 24.83
CA ASN A 54 -14.86 -3.75 23.67
C ASN A 54 -13.92 -3.80 22.46
N GLN A 55 -13.63 -5.02 21.97
CA GLN A 55 -12.70 -5.23 20.87
C GLN A 55 -13.06 -4.43 19.61
N PHE A 56 -14.34 -4.34 19.24
CA PHE A 56 -14.76 -3.57 18.06
C PHE A 56 -14.38 -2.09 18.18
N TRP A 57 -14.55 -1.49 19.37
CA TRP A 57 -14.19 -0.09 19.60
C TRP A 57 -12.69 0.11 19.72
N ARG A 58 -11.95 -0.88 20.26
CA ARG A 58 -10.49 -0.86 20.30
C ARG A 58 -9.91 -0.87 18.88
N ASP A 59 -10.37 -1.78 18.03
CA ASP A 59 -9.94 -1.88 16.63
C ASP A 59 -10.27 -0.60 15.86
N HIS A 60 -11.45 -0.03 16.07
CA HIS A 60 -11.87 1.21 15.40
C HIS A 60 -11.02 2.41 15.84
N LYS A 61 -10.62 2.45 17.11
CA LYS A 61 -9.72 3.47 17.67
C LYS A 61 -8.33 3.37 17.05
N SER A 62 -7.72 2.18 17.07
CA SER A 62 -6.41 1.94 16.45
C SER A 62 -6.42 2.19 14.95
N SER A 63 -7.47 1.74 14.25
CA SER A 63 -7.63 2.00 12.81
C SER A 63 -7.66 3.48 12.47
N LYS A 64 -8.30 4.32 13.30
CA LYS A 64 -8.32 5.78 13.10
C LYS A 64 -6.96 6.42 13.31
N VAL A 65 -6.18 5.97 14.29
CA VAL A 65 -4.82 6.46 14.51
C VAL A 65 -3.91 6.07 13.34
N ASN A 66 -3.97 4.81 12.89
CA ASN A 66 -3.25 4.35 11.70
C ASN A 66 -3.65 5.14 10.45
N ALA A 67 -4.94 5.46 10.29
CA ALA A 67 -5.44 6.23 9.15
C ALA A 67 -4.84 7.64 9.06
N ILE A 68 -4.46 8.28 10.19
CA ILE A 68 -3.74 9.57 10.15
C ILE A 68 -2.45 9.41 9.35
N ARG A 69 -1.67 8.37 9.61
CA ARG A 69 -0.43 8.07 8.88
C ARG A 69 -0.74 7.66 7.44
N THR A 70 -1.56 6.64 7.24
CA THR A 70 -1.80 6.05 5.92
C THR A 70 -2.38 7.06 4.94
N ARG A 71 -3.39 7.84 5.33
CA ARG A 71 -4.00 8.84 4.44
C ARG A 71 -3.02 9.96 4.10
N THR A 72 -2.27 10.44 5.09
CA THR A 72 -1.24 11.46 4.87
C THR A 72 -0.19 10.99 3.88
N LEU A 73 0.31 9.75 4.02
CA LEU A 73 1.34 9.22 3.13
C LEU A 73 0.83 8.93 1.71
N ILE A 74 -0.42 8.45 1.58
CA ILE A 74 -1.07 8.30 0.27
C ILE A 74 -1.19 9.66 -0.43
N GLU A 75 -1.71 10.67 0.27
CA GLU A 75 -1.91 12.00 -0.31
C GLU A 75 -0.58 12.66 -0.75
N GLN A 76 0.49 12.45 0.02
CA GLN A 76 1.83 12.96 -0.25
C GLN A 76 2.62 12.18 -1.31
N SER A 77 2.20 10.97 -1.66
CA SER A 77 2.88 10.15 -2.66
C SER A 77 2.62 10.63 -4.09
N ASP A 78 3.57 10.38 -4.99
CA ASP A 78 3.38 10.57 -6.44
C ASP A 78 2.73 9.33 -7.08
N LEU A 79 2.95 8.14 -6.50
CA LEU A 79 2.37 6.87 -6.93
C LEU A 79 2.08 5.97 -5.73
N VAL A 80 1.00 5.18 -5.80
CA VAL A 80 0.73 4.11 -4.82
C VAL A 80 0.85 2.73 -5.47
N VAL A 81 1.49 1.79 -4.79
CA VAL A 81 1.48 0.36 -5.15
C VAL A 81 0.62 -0.37 -4.15
N VAL A 82 -0.43 -1.05 -4.61
CA VAL A 82 -1.35 -1.81 -3.76
C VAL A 82 -1.15 -3.30 -4.00
N ARG A 83 -0.51 -3.98 -3.06
CA ARG A 83 -0.26 -5.43 -3.10
C ARG A 83 -1.44 -6.21 -2.54
N PHE A 84 -2.01 -7.09 -3.36
CA PHE A 84 -2.97 -8.11 -2.92
C PHE A 84 -2.32 -9.50 -2.91
N GLY A 85 -1.98 -9.99 -1.71
CA GLY A 85 -1.39 -11.32 -1.48
C GLY A 85 -2.44 -12.42 -1.24
N ASP A 86 -1.95 -13.65 -1.06
CA ASP A 86 -2.79 -14.85 -1.01
C ASP A 86 -3.36 -15.15 0.39
N LYS A 87 -2.87 -14.42 1.41
CA LYS A 87 -3.28 -14.59 2.81
C LYS A 87 -4.28 -13.51 3.20
N TYR A 88 -5.33 -13.95 3.89
CA TYR A 88 -6.45 -13.11 4.34
C TYR A 88 -7.14 -12.40 3.18
N LYS A 89 -8.23 -11.70 3.47
CA LYS A 89 -9.03 -11.03 2.45
C LYS A 89 -8.51 -9.65 2.02
N GLN A 90 -7.58 -9.08 2.79
CA GLN A 90 -6.87 -7.81 2.50
C GLN A 90 -7.78 -6.61 2.26
N TRP A 91 -8.82 -6.47 3.10
CA TRP A 91 -9.79 -5.39 3.02
C TRP A 91 -9.19 -4.00 3.17
N ASN A 92 -8.11 -3.86 3.93
CA ASN A 92 -7.36 -2.62 4.05
C ASN A 92 -6.72 -2.21 2.71
N ALA A 93 -6.16 -3.16 1.94
CA ALA A 93 -5.58 -2.90 0.62
C ALA A 93 -6.66 -2.43 -0.37
N ALA A 94 -7.82 -3.10 -0.38
CA ALA A 94 -8.96 -2.69 -1.20
C ALA A 94 -9.48 -1.30 -0.82
N PHE A 95 -9.50 -0.98 0.47
CA PHE A 95 -9.90 0.33 0.97
C PHE A 95 -8.92 1.43 0.54
N ASP A 96 -7.61 1.18 0.65
CA ASP A 96 -6.56 2.10 0.19
C ASP A 96 -6.64 2.34 -1.32
N ALA A 97 -6.88 1.30 -2.13
CA ALA A 97 -7.08 1.44 -3.57
C ALA A 97 -8.32 2.31 -3.90
N GLY A 98 -9.44 2.07 -3.20
CA GLY A 98 -10.63 2.91 -3.31
C GLY A 98 -10.38 4.37 -2.90
N TYR A 99 -9.56 4.59 -1.87
CA TYR A 99 -9.15 5.94 -1.46
C TYR A 99 -8.29 6.63 -2.53
N CYS A 100 -7.36 5.90 -3.14
CA CYS A 100 -6.56 6.42 -4.26
C CYS A 100 -7.45 6.82 -5.43
N ALA A 101 -8.38 5.95 -5.84
CA ALA A 101 -9.34 6.23 -6.90
C ALA A 101 -10.20 7.47 -6.60
N ALA A 102 -10.65 7.64 -5.35
CA ALA A 102 -11.44 8.80 -4.94
C ALA A 102 -10.66 10.13 -4.95
N LEU A 103 -9.34 10.07 -4.75
CA LEU A 103 -8.45 11.24 -4.74
C LEU A 103 -7.84 11.56 -6.12
N ASP A 104 -8.13 10.76 -7.14
CA ASP A 104 -7.39 10.79 -8.42
C ASP A 104 -5.87 10.61 -8.22
N LYS A 105 -5.48 9.83 -7.20
CA LYS A 105 -4.09 9.45 -6.94
C LYS A 105 -3.75 8.25 -7.81
N PRO A 106 -2.78 8.34 -8.74
CA PRO A 106 -2.40 7.18 -9.54
C PRO A 106 -1.92 6.04 -8.64
N TYR A 107 -2.46 4.86 -8.90
CA TYR A 107 -2.03 3.64 -8.24
C TYR A 107 -1.93 2.48 -9.22
N ILE A 108 -1.12 1.49 -8.88
CA ILE A 108 -1.03 0.21 -9.58
C ILE A 108 -1.38 -0.92 -8.62
N THR A 109 -1.96 -1.99 -9.15
CA THR A 109 -2.20 -3.22 -8.39
C THR A 109 -1.06 -4.20 -8.60
N LEU A 110 -0.68 -4.91 -7.54
CA LEU A 110 0.32 -5.98 -7.59
C LEU A 110 -0.30 -7.28 -7.09
N HIS A 111 -0.63 -8.22 -7.99
CA HIS A 111 -1.18 -9.54 -7.65
C HIS A 111 -1.07 -10.59 -8.75
N GLY A 112 -1.18 -11.85 -8.33
CA GLY A 112 -1.26 -12.99 -9.24
C GLY A 112 -2.64 -13.13 -9.88
N GLU A 113 -2.76 -14.12 -10.77
CA GLU A 113 -3.93 -14.31 -11.63
C GLU A 113 -5.17 -14.82 -10.88
N GLU A 114 -4.97 -15.49 -9.74
CA GLU A 114 -6.01 -16.14 -8.94
C GLU A 114 -7.11 -15.19 -8.43
N ILE A 115 -6.82 -13.89 -8.38
CA ILE A 115 -7.74 -12.87 -7.83
C ILE A 115 -8.10 -11.76 -8.84
N ILE A 116 -7.87 -11.97 -10.14
CA ILE A 116 -8.27 -11.01 -11.20
C ILE A 116 -9.78 -10.73 -11.16
N HIS A 117 -10.61 -11.78 -11.14
CA HIS A 117 -12.07 -11.60 -11.17
C HIS A 117 -12.60 -10.80 -9.96
N PRO A 118 -12.23 -11.12 -8.70
CA PRO A 118 -12.67 -10.33 -7.56
C PRO A 118 -12.07 -8.92 -7.49
N LEU A 119 -10.96 -8.63 -8.19
CA LEU A 119 -10.34 -7.31 -8.23
C LEU A 119 -10.72 -6.47 -9.45
N LYS A 120 -11.57 -6.96 -10.36
CA LYS A 120 -11.86 -6.29 -11.65
C LYS A 120 -12.28 -4.81 -11.53
N GLU A 121 -13.04 -4.41 -10.51
CA GLU A 121 -13.38 -3.00 -10.28
C GLU A 121 -12.20 -2.19 -9.74
N VAL A 122 -11.34 -2.81 -8.93
CA VAL A 122 -10.10 -2.20 -8.42
C VAL A 122 -9.08 -2.03 -9.55
N ASP A 123 -8.93 -3.04 -10.40
CA ASP A 123 -8.03 -3.00 -11.55
C ASP A 123 -8.51 -2.02 -12.62
N ALA A 124 -9.83 -1.90 -12.82
CA ALA A 124 -10.40 -0.94 -13.77
C ALA A 124 -10.10 0.52 -13.43
N ALA A 125 -9.87 0.84 -12.15
CA ALA A 125 -9.46 2.18 -11.71
C ALA A 125 -7.94 2.33 -11.55
N ALA A 126 -7.18 1.23 -11.58
CA ALA A 126 -5.73 1.25 -11.50
C ALA A 126 -5.08 1.70 -12.83
N MET A 127 -3.88 2.27 -12.76
CA MET A 127 -3.13 2.69 -13.94
C MET A 127 -2.40 1.51 -14.63
N ALA A 128 -2.14 0.45 -13.87
CA ALA A 128 -1.55 -0.79 -14.36
C ALA A 128 -1.79 -1.94 -13.36
N TRP A 129 -1.73 -3.17 -13.88
CA TRP A 129 -1.65 -4.40 -13.10
C TRP A 129 -0.25 -5.01 -13.28
N ALA A 130 0.45 -5.22 -12.17
CA ALA A 130 1.71 -5.94 -12.10
C ALA A 130 1.50 -7.31 -11.45
N THR A 131 2.24 -8.30 -11.91
CA THR A 131 2.27 -9.66 -11.33
C THR A 131 3.54 -9.93 -10.54
N THR A 132 4.59 -9.12 -10.72
CA THR A 132 5.86 -9.25 -9.96
C THR A 132 6.41 -7.89 -9.49
N PRO A 133 7.20 -7.85 -8.40
CA PRO A 133 7.92 -6.65 -7.96
C PRO A 133 8.80 -6.02 -9.04
N GLU A 134 9.43 -6.82 -9.91
CA GLU A 134 10.29 -6.33 -10.99
C GLU A 134 9.51 -5.51 -12.02
N GLN A 135 8.27 -5.88 -12.32
CA GLN A 135 7.42 -5.09 -13.19
C GLN A 135 7.10 -3.72 -12.58
N VAL A 136 6.93 -3.65 -11.26
CA VAL A 136 6.79 -2.36 -10.55
C VAL A 136 8.05 -1.52 -10.71
N VAL A 137 9.23 -2.11 -10.55
CA VAL A 137 10.52 -1.41 -10.75
C VAL A 137 10.65 -0.88 -12.18
N GLU A 138 10.23 -1.65 -13.19
CA GLU A 138 10.26 -1.18 -14.58
C GLU A 138 9.25 -0.05 -14.86
N ILE A 139 8.07 -0.07 -14.22
CA ILE A 139 7.14 1.07 -14.23
C ILE A 139 7.81 2.31 -13.61
N LEU A 140 8.43 2.17 -12.43
CA LEU A 140 9.15 3.26 -11.77
C LEU A 140 10.26 3.81 -12.64
N ARG A 141 11.06 2.93 -13.28
CA ARG A 141 12.11 3.32 -14.22
C ARG A 141 11.56 4.13 -15.39
N TYR A 142 10.38 3.80 -15.89
CA TYR A 142 9.76 4.54 -16.99
C TYR A 142 9.29 5.92 -16.54
N VAL A 143 8.53 6.01 -15.44
CA VAL A 143 7.90 7.28 -15.02
C VAL A 143 8.87 8.28 -14.38
N THR A 144 10.03 7.82 -13.93
CA THR A 144 11.08 8.67 -13.33
C THR A 144 12.17 9.09 -14.33
N ARG A 145 12.08 8.65 -15.60
CA ARG A 145 12.96 9.16 -16.66
C ARG A 145 12.58 10.60 -17.00
N ALA A 146 13.59 11.47 -16.97
CA ALA A 146 13.50 12.83 -17.51
C ALA A 146 13.56 12.84 -19.05
#